data_AF-A0A2G6UMD4-F1
#
_entry.id   AF-A0A2G6UMD4-F1
#
_cell.length_a   1.000
_cell.length_b   1.000
_cell.length_c   1.000
_cell.angle_alpha   90.00
_cell.angle_beta   90.00
_cell.angle_gamma   90.00
#
_symmetry.space_group_name_H-M   'P 1'
#
loop_
_entity.id
_entity.type
_entity.pdbx_description
1 polymer ?
#
loop_
_entity_poly.entity_id
_entity_poly.type
_entity_poly.pdbx_seq_one_letter_code
_entity_poly.pdbx_strand_id
1 'polypeptide(L)'
;MRDTKLVTEYTNEELISNEKKAKAITIMLMVAILLLFISTMFLTFKKGFSALSVVPIALLPILIININNWNKLKKEKANRNL
;
A
#
# COMPACT_ATOMS: atom_id res chain seq x y z
N MET A 1 3.54 25.14 -4.46
CA MET A 1 3.32 23.73 -4.87
C MET A 1 4.26 22.88 -4.04
N ARG A 2 3.85 21.74 -3.49
CA ARG A 2 4.80 20.85 -2.80
C ARG A 2 5.56 20.12 -3.89
N ASP A 3 6.83 20.49 -4.11
CA ASP A 3 7.70 19.83 -5.09
C ASP A 3 7.93 18.38 -4.66
N THR A 4 7.11 17.48 -5.17
CA THR A 4 7.34 16.04 -5.07
C THR A 4 8.55 15.70 -5.94
N LYS A 5 9.73 15.65 -5.32
CA LYS A 5 10.96 15.13 -5.93
C LYS A 5 10.65 13.85 -6.69
N LEU A 6 11.11 13.78 -7.94
CA LEU A 6 10.96 12.57 -8.75
C LEU A 6 11.75 11.43 -8.10
N VAL A 7 11.29 10.19 -8.26
CA VAL A 7 11.99 9.01 -7.69
C VAL A 7 13.44 8.91 -8.20
N THR A 8 13.69 9.42 -9.42
CA THR A 8 15.01 9.53 -10.04
C THR A 8 15.93 10.55 -9.36
N GLU A 9 15.39 11.50 -8.60
CA GLU A 9 16.15 12.54 -7.89
C GLU A 9 16.53 12.11 -6.46
N TYR A 10 16.09 10.93 -6.02
CA TYR A 10 16.41 10.44 -4.68
C TYR A 10 17.89 10.08 -4.59
N THR A 11 18.51 10.43 -3.48
CA THR A 11 19.82 9.86 -3.11
C THR A 11 19.67 8.36 -2.82
N ASN A 12 20.77 7.60 -2.85
CA ASN A 12 20.73 6.15 -2.62
C ASN A 12 20.14 5.81 -1.24
N GLU A 13 20.46 6.61 -0.22
CA GLU A 13 19.93 6.43 1.13
C GLU A 13 18.44 6.75 1.22
N GLU A 14 17.99 7.85 0.62
CA GLU A 14 16.57 8.20 0.53
C GLU A 14 15.79 7.11 -0.21
N LEU A 15 16.35 6.57 -1.29
CA LEU A 15 15.73 5.52 -2.09
C LEU A 15 15.54 4.23 -1.29
N ILE A 16 16.58 3.76 -0.58
CA ILE A 16 16.51 2.56 0.26
C ILE A 16 15.56 2.76 1.44
N SER A 17 15.62 3.92 2.10
CA SER A 17 14.74 4.25 3.23
C SER A 17 13.27 4.31 2.80
N ASN A 18 12.99 4.97 1.68
CA ASN A 18 11.63 5.09 1.16
C ASN A 18 11.09 3.77 0.61
N GLU A 19 11.93 2.92 0.00
CA GLU A 19 11.53 1.58 -0.44
C GLU A 19 11.10 0.70 0.74
N LYS A 20 11.88 0.69 1.84
CA LYS A 20 11.54 -0.04 3.06
C LYS A 20 10.24 0.47 3.69
N LYS A 21 10.07 1.80 3.78
CA LYS A 21 8.84 2.42 4.30
C LYS A 21 7.63 2.09 3.44
N ALA A 22 7.75 2.25 2.12
CA ALA A 22 6.67 1.94 1.18
C ALA A 22 6.29 0.47 1.24
N LYS A 23 7.27 -0.44 1.34
CA LYS A 23 7.04 -1.87 1.55
C LYS A 23 6.30 -2.14 2.86
N ALA A 24 6.75 -1.58 3.98
CA ALA A 24 6.13 -1.77 5.28
C ALA A 24 4.66 -1.28 5.31
N ILE A 25 4.40 -0.09 4.77
CA ILE A 25 3.05 0.49 4.68
C ILE A 25 2.16 -0.37 3.77
N THR A 26 2.68 -0.81 2.63
CA THR A 26 1.92 -1.65 1.68
C THR A 26 1.53 -2.99 2.31
N ILE A 27 2.47 -3.65 3.00
CA ILE A 27 2.22 -4.92 3.69
C ILE A 27 1.22 -4.70 4.83
N MET A 28 1.41 -3.66 5.65
CA MET A 28 0.49 -3.34 6.75
C MET A 28 -0.93 -3.10 6.23
N LEU A 29 -1.09 -2.33 5.15
CA LEU A 29 -2.38 -2.06 4.54
C LEU A 29 -3.01 -3.33 3.97
N MET A 30 -2.23 -4.18 3.31
CA MET A 30 -2.70 -5.47 2.80
C MET A 30 -3.21 -6.37 3.93
N VAL A 31 -2.46 -6.50 5.02
CA VAL A 31 -2.85 -7.29 6.20
C VAL A 31 -4.10 -6.70 6.85
N ALA A 32 -4.19 -5.38 7.00
CA ALA A 32 -5.36 -4.72 7.56
C ALA A 32 -6.62 -4.94 6.72
N ILE A 33 -6.52 -4.82 5.38
CA ILE A 33 -7.63 -5.09 4.46
C ILE A 33 -8.08 -6.56 4.58
N LEU A 34 -7.14 -7.51 4.66
CA LEU A 34 -7.46 -8.92 4.81
C LEU A 34 -8.19 -9.22 6.14
N LEU A 35 -7.72 -8.66 7.25
CA LEU A 35 -8.36 -8.79 8.56
C LEU A 35 -9.76 -8.17 8.56
N LEU A 36 -9.93 -7.00 7.94
CA LEU A 36 -11.22 -6.36 7.78
C LEU A 36 -12.16 -7.18 6.90
N PHE A 37 -11.66 -7.76 5.81
CA PHE A 37 -12.45 -8.61 4.93
C PHE A 37 -12.99 -9.84 5.67
N ILE A 38 -12.14 -10.57 6.39
CA ILE A 38 -12.55 -11.74 7.18
C ILE A 38 -13.56 -11.33 8.27
N SER A 39 -13.29 -10.23 8.98
CA SER A 39 -14.14 -9.76 10.08
C SER A 39 -15.52 -9.30 9.58
N THR A 40 -15.55 -8.55 8.48
CA THR A 40 -16.80 -8.05 7.88
C THR A 40 -17.58 -9.16 7.19
N MET A 41 -16.91 -10.14 6.57
CA MET A 41 -17.54 -11.34 6.03
C MET A 41 -18.22 -12.14 7.14
N PHE A 42 -17.54 -12.40 8.26
CA PHE A 42 -18.12 -13.06 9.43
C PHE A 42 -19.34 -12.31 9.99
N LEU A 43 -19.24 -10.98 10.13
CA LEU A 43 -20.35 -10.16 10.58
C LEU A 43 -21.51 -10.16 9.60
N THR A 44 -21.23 -10.16 8.29
CA THR A 44 -22.26 -10.17 7.24
C THR A 44 -23.07 -11.47 7.29
N PHE A 45 -22.43 -12.62 7.52
CA PHE A 45 -23.15 -13.88 7.70
C PHE A 45 -24.02 -13.92 8.95
N LYS A 46 -23.62 -13.23 10.04
CA LYS A 46 -24.38 -13.22 11.30
C LYS A 46 -25.48 -12.17 11.38
N LYS A 47 -25.23 -10.97 10.84
CA LYS A 47 -26.08 -9.78 11.02
C LYS A 47 -26.65 -9.22 9.71
N GLY A 48 -26.31 -9.83 8.57
CA GLY A 48 -26.64 -9.30 7.26
C GLY A 48 -25.69 -8.18 6.82
N PHE A 49 -25.97 -7.59 5.66
CA PHE A 49 -25.15 -6.53 5.09
C PHE A 49 -25.05 -5.30 5.99
N SER A 50 -23.86 -4.72 6.08
CA SER A 50 -23.58 -3.47 6.80
C SER A 50 -22.72 -2.58 5.91
N ALA A 51 -22.85 -1.25 6.01
CA ALA A 51 -22.00 -0.32 5.28
C ALA A 51 -20.48 -0.58 5.51
N LEU A 52 -20.12 -1.15 6.66
CA LEU A 52 -18.74 -1.51 6.99
C LEU A 52 -18.17 -2.64 6.10
N SER A 53 -19.01 -3.49 5.50
CA SER A 53 -18.53 -4.56 4.62
C SER A 53 -18.03 -4.06 3.26
N VAL A 54 -18.34 -2.81 2.90
CA VAL A 54 -17.85 -2.18 1.66
C VAL A 54 -16.45 -1.57 1.85
N VAL A 55 -16.05 -1.29 3.10
CA VAL A 55 -14.77 -0.64 3.43
C VAL A 55 -13.55 -1.37 2.85
N PRO A 56 -13.40 -2.71 2.96
CA PRO A 56 -12.26 -3.41 2.37
C PRO A 56 -12.14 -3.17 0.86
N ILE A 57 -13.28 -3.11 0.16
CA ILE A 57 -13.36 -2.90 -1.29
C ILE A 57 -12.95 -1.47 -1.63
N ALA A 58 -13.45 -0.48 -0.87
CA ALA A 58 -13.12 0.93 -1.05
C ALA A 58 -11.63 1.24 -0.85
N LEU A 59 -10.91 0.43 -0.07
CA LEU A 59 -9.47 0.58 0.17
C LEU A 59 -8.58 -0.06 -0.90
N LEU A 60 -9.13 -0.90 -1.80
CA LEU A 60 -8.36 -1.57 -2.85
C LEU A 60 -7.62 -0.61 -3.81
N PRO A 61 -8.22 0.50 -4.28
CA PRO A 61 -7.51 1.45 -5.15
C PRO A 61 -6.27 2.05 -4.46
N ILE A 62 -6.37 2.32 -3.16
CA ILE A 62 -5.26 2.86 -2.35
C ILE A 62 -4.15 1.81 -2.23
N LEU A 63 -4.52 0.54 -2.00
CA LEU A 63 -3.55 -0.56 -1.97
C LEU A 63 -2.81 -0.69 -3.31
N ILE A 64 -3.52 -0.59 -4.44
CA ILE A 64 -2.93 -0.66 -5.78
C ILE A 64 -1.95 0.50 -6.00
N ILE A 65 -2.31 1.73 -5.61
CA ILE A 65 -1.43 2.89 -5.70
C ILE A 65 -0.15 2.68 -4.87
N ASN A 66 -0.28 2.16 -3.65
CA ASN A 66 0.87 1.87 -2.78
C ASN A 66 1.78 0.79 -3.36
N ILE A 67 1.22 -0.28 -3.91
CA ILE A 67 1.98 -1.33 -4.62
C ILE A 67 2.72 -0.74 -5.82
N ASN A 68 2.06 0.11 -6.61
CA ASN A 68 2.67 0.76 -7.77
C ASN A 68 3.82 1.68 -7.36
N ASN A 69 3.66 2.45 -6.28
CA ASN A 69 4.72 3.31 -5.75
C ASN A 69 5.91 2.50 -5.23
N TRP A 70 5.65 1.41 -4.50
CA TRP A 70 6.71 0.50 -4.06
C TRP A 70 7.45 -0.13 -5.26
N ASN A 71 6.72 -0.57 -6.30
CA ASN A 71 7.31 -1.11 -7.52
C ASN A 71 8.17 -0.08 -8.27
N LYS A 72 7.78 1.20 -8.30
CA LYS A 72 8.60 2.28 -8.88
C LYS A 72 9.92 2.44 -8.12
N LEU A 73 9.87 2.49 -6.79
CA LEU A 73 11.05 2.58 -5.94
C LEU A 73 11.96 1.35 -6.11
N LYS A 74 11.37 0.16 -6.18
CA LYS A 74 12.09 -1.11 -6.40
C LYS A 74 12.77 -1.16 -7.77
N LYS A 75 12.10 -0.69 -8.83
CA LYS A 75 12.67 -0.60 -10.19
C LYS A 75 13.85 0.37 -10.22
N GLU A 76 13.70 1.55 -9.62
CA GLU A 76 14.78 2.53 -9.57
C GLU A 76 15.99 1.99 -8.80
N LYS A 77 15.74 1.32 -7.67
CA LYS A 77 16.78 0.68 -6.87
C LYS A 77 17.52 -0.40 -7.67
N ALA A 78 16.79 -1.25 -8.41
CA ALA A 78 17.38 -2.25 -9.28
C ALA A 78 18.18 -1.63 -10.44
N ASN A 79 17.69 -0.55 -11.07
CA ASN A 79 18.41 0.17 -12.12
C ASN A 79 19.76 0.70 -11.64
N ARG A 80 19.87 1.07 -10.36
CA ARG A 80 21.10 1.55 -9.73
C ARG A 80 21.96 0.44 -9.12
N ASN A 81 21.55 -0.83 -9.23
CA ASN A 81 22.19 -1.98 -8.58
C ASN A 81 22.34 -1.83 -7.06
N LEU A 82 21.30 -1.31 -6.40
CA LEU A 82 21.23 -1.07 -4.94
C LEU A 82 20.30 -2.06 -4.21
#